data_AF-A0A831QGQ2-F1
#
_entry.id   AF-A0A831QGQ2-F1
#
_cell.length_a   1.000
_cell.length_b   1.000
_cell.length_c   1.000
_cell.angle_alpha   90.00
_cell.angle_beta   90.00
_cell.angle_gamma   90.00
#
_symmetry.space_group_name_H-M   'P 1'
#
loop_
_entity.id
_entity.type
_entity.pdbx_description
1 polymer ?
#
loop_
_entity_poly.entity_id
_entity_poly.type
_entity_poly.pdbx_seq_one_letter_code
_entity_poly.pdbx_strand_id
1 'polypeptide(L)'
;MIKREHIKKAIDAIAARDPAAGYSLSQMLDEGRIDVPSRQDRSSAGNYLSFLFAGREIPVNKFVFFNEGIAPIEQALMVNYGELVRKEVLRRAKMDMGYRDMSRDIRREGLRFMVFHEIDYAMARAKKVSKSPADFRTRSRGNDQKHTGTPSPETTRISSLEKIKLDDQPLDTSRLKAESPVWYQGTVGSGIDACFTAFPYCMDSLIQVADLNLEFFHVRFLLNCLIRGMENNLFICLVDQQILGLVFITLEAKPFFPEIEIKYIATVANSPSRETLGHLGSLRGIGTFLVSGVWLLGKNELGGVKTISLDSEIGARGFYQSLGFQSRGLEGYVLKRPQGHLSRVIVSMANNAGPLKKGAVRDLNAIIARHVRFLRREARSEEEKSLRDIAVASIRECLKPNSNPQFARTAIRALLKYRARIPESDDLVQYGLEHVPAVRRPAKKAQPVLVIQDDRFKLHLARVS
;
A
#
# COMPACT_ATOMS: atom_id res chain seq x y z
N MET A 1 -3.14 29.34 7.97
CA MET A 1 -4.48 29.82 7.58
C MET A 1 -4.43 30.22 6.11
N ILE A 2 -5.46 29.89 5.33
CA ILE A 2 -5.57 30.31 3.94
C ILE A 2 -6.00 31.79 3.92
N LYS A 3 -5.42 32.56 3.01
CA LYS A 3 -5.74 33.97 2.78
C LYS A 3 -6.15 34.14 1.32
N ARG A 4 -6.89 35.20 1.01
CA ARG A 4 -7.33 35.50 -0.35
C ARG A 4 -6.14 35.63 -1.32
N GLU A 5 -4.99 36.12 -0.86
CA GLU A 5 -3.77 36.20 -1.67
C GLU A 5 -3.20 34.81 -2.01
N HIS A 6 -3.39 33.81 -1.14
CA HIS A 6 -2.97 32.43 -1.46
C HIS A 6 -3.84 31.84 -2.57
N ILE A 7 -5.15 32.13 -2.56
CA ILE A 7 -6.09 31.72 -3.62
C ILE A 7 -5.72 32.41 -4.93
N LYS A 8 -5.50 33.72 -4.90
CA LYS A 8 -5.07 34.48 -6.09
C LYS A 8 -3.79 33.91 -6.71
N LYS A 9 -2.75 33.67 -5.90
CA LYS A 9 -1.50 33.05 -6.37
C LYS A 9 -1.71 31.67 -6.98
N ALA A 10 -2.63 30.87 -6.44
CA ALA A 10 -2.99 29.57 -7.01
C ALA A 10 -3.66 29.72 -8.37
N ILE A 11 -4.59 30.67 -8.51
CA ILE A 11 -5.25 30.98 -9.79
C ILE A 11 -4.24 31.48 -10.83
N ASP A 12 -3.33 32.39 -10.46
CA ASP A 12 -2.27 32.88 -11.35
C ASP A 12 -1.38 31.72 -11.83
N ALA A 13 -1.05 30.77 -10.93
CA ALA A 13 -0.28 29.58 -11.27
C ALA A 13 -1.03 28.65 -12.24
N ILE A 14 -2.34 28.49 -12.07
CA ILE A 14 -3.22 27.76 -13.00
C ILE A 14 -3.26 28.47 -14.35
N ALA A 15 -3.51 29.79 -14.38
CA ALA A 15 -3.62 30.60 -15.58
C ALA A 15 -2.37 30.54 -16.47
N ALA A 16 -1.19 30.42 -15.87
CA ALA A 16 0.07 30.26 -16.59
C ALA A 16 0.16 28.94 -17.41
N ARG A 17 -0.74 27.98 -17.18
CA ARG A 17 -0.78 26.66 -17.84
C ARG A 17 -2.08 26.41 -18.59
N ASP A 18 -3.20 26.76 -17.97
CA ASP A 18 -4.54 26.73 -18.52
C ASP A 18 -5.17 28.12 -18.40
N PRO A 19 -4.98 28.99 -19.42
CA PRO A 19 -5.52 30.34 -19.40
C PRO A 19 -7.05 30.40 -19.29
N ALA A 20 -7.76 29.41 -19.84
CA ALA A 20 -9.21 29.38 -19.82
C ALA A 20 -9.76 29.06 -18.42
N ALA A 21 -9.20 28.05 -17.76
CA ALA A 21 -9.52 27.76 -16.36
C ALA A 21 -9.11 28.92 -15.44
N GLY A 22 -7.91 29.48 -15.65
CA GLY A 22 -7.40 30.61 -14.88
C GLY A 22 -8.29 31.86 -14.97
N TYR A 23 -8.74 32.21 -16.19
CA TYR A 23 -9.67 33.32 -16.40
C TYR A 23 -10.99 33.12 -15.65
N SER A 24 -11.59 31.94 -15.81
CA SER A 24 -12.88 31.60 -15.18
C SER A 24 -12.78 31.63 -13.64
N LEU A 25 -11.71 31.08 -13.09
CA LEU A 25 -11.46 31.09 -11.65
C LEU A 25 -11.19 32.51 -11.12
N SER A 26 -10.47 33.35 -11.86
CA SER A 26 -10.25 34.75 -11.49
C SER A 26 -11.57 35.52 -11.43
N GLN A 27 -12.43 35.36 -12.44
CA GLN A 27 -13.75 35.98 -12.44
C GLN A 27 -14.59 35.53 -11.24
N MET A 28 -14.59 34.23 -10.92
CA MET A 28 -15.29 33.70 -9.75
C MET A 28 -14.72 34.24 -8.42
N LEU A 29 -13.41 34.47 -8.34
CA LEU A 29 -12.79 35.11 -7.18
C LEU A 29 -13.29 36.56 -7.05
N ASP A 30 -13.27 37.34 -8.14
CA ASP A 30 -13.69 38.74 -8.16
C ASP A 30 -15.18 38.92 -7.84
N GLU A 31 -16.03 37.99 -8.30
CA GLU A 31 -17.46 37.93 -7.98
C GLU A 31 -17.75 37.46 -6.53
N GLY A 32 -16.74 37.09 -5.75
CA GLY A 32 -16.90 36.56 -4.38
C GLY A 32 -17.47 35.14 -4.32
N ARG A 33 -17.54 34.43 -5.46
CA ARG A 33 -17.94 33.01 -5.50
C ARG A 33 -16.85 32.10 -4.97
N ILE A 34 -15.60 32.52 -5.04
CA ILE A 34 -14.47 31.90 -4.34
C ILE A 34 -14.00 32.89 -3.28
N ASP A 35 -13.89 32.45 -2.02
CA ASP A 35 -13.44 33.33 -0.94
C ASP A 35 -12.85 32.58 0.25
N VAL A 36 -12.50 33.29 1.31
CA VAL A 36 -12.11 32.71 2.60
C VAL A 36 -13.27 32.73 3.61
N PRO A 37 -13.41 31.72 4.49
CA PRO A 37 -14.46 31.71 5.51
C PRO A 37 -14.39 32.92 6.44
N SER A 38 -15.57 33.44 6.82
CA SER A 38 -15.72 34.54 7.77
C SER A 38 -15.14 34.17 9.14
N ARG A 39 -14.71 35.16 9.95
CA ARG A 39 -14.07 34.89 11.26
C ARG A 39 -14.95 34.11 12.25
N GLN A 40 -16.27 34.16 12.11
CA GLN A 40 -17.24 33.54 13.01
C GLN A 40 -17.56 32.08 12.66
N ASP A 41 -17.47 31.69 11.38
CA ASP A 41 -17.75 30.32 10.90
C ASP A 41 -16.52 29.40 10.94
N ARG A 42 -15.54 29.76 11.78
CA ARG A 42 -14.26 29.04 11.86
C ARG A 42 -14.41 27.75 12.66
N SER A 43 -14.81 26.67 12.02
CA SER A 43 -14.57 25.33 12.57
C SER A 43 -13.07 25.02 12.51
N SER A 44 -12.35 25.33 13.59
CA SER A 44 -10.95 24.92 13.74
C SER A 44 -10.90 23.44 14.16
N ALA A 45 -11.41 22.54 13.32
CA ALA A 45 -11.44 21.11 13.60
C ALA A 45 -10.35 20.37 12.78
N GLY A 46 -9.22 20.09 13.43
CA GLY A 46 -8.27 19.05 12.97
C GLY A 46 -7.20 19.46 11.95
N ASN A 47 -6.89 18.52 11.05
CA ASN A 47 -5.74 18.53 10.13
C ASN A 47 -5.99 19.29 8.81
N TYR A 48 -7.09 20.05 8.71
CA TYR A 48 -7.50 20.73 7.49
C TYR A 48 -7.66 22.24 7.70
N LEU A 49 -7.26 23.00 6.69
CA LEU A 49 -7.67 24.38 6.46
C LEU A 49 -8.80 24.37 5.42
N SER A 50 -9.45 25.51 5.19
CA SER A 50 -10.50 25.57 4.17
C SER A 50 -10.55 26.92 3.46
N PHE A 51 -11.16 26.89 2.27
CA PHE A 51 -11.62 28.07 1.54
C PHE A 51 -13.03 27.80 1.01
N LEU A 52 -13.74 28.84 0.58
CA LEU A 52 -15.08 28.74 0.00
C LEU A 52 -15.01 28.64 -1.51
N PHE A 53 -15.77 27.73 -2.10
CA PHE A 53 -15.98 27.62 -3.54
C PHE A 53 -17.48 27.45 -3.83
N ALA A 54 -18.07 28.44 -4.50
CA ALA A 54 -19.50 28.53 -4.77
C ALA A 54 -20.36 28.30 -3.50
N GLY A 55 -19.96 28.91 -2.39
CA GLY A 55 -20.64 28.79 -1.09
C GLY A 55 -20.39 27.48 -0.33
N ARG A 56 -19.55 26.58 -0.84
CA ARG A 56 -19.17 25.33 -0.16
C ARG A 56 -17.80 25.45 0.47
N GLU A 57 -17.64 24.89 1.67
CA GLU A 57 -16.34 24.80 2.31
C GLU A 57 -15.52 23.67 1.68
N ILE A 58 -14.33 24.01 1.18
CA ILE A 58 -13.42 23.08 0.52
C ILE A 58 -12.23 22.82 1.46
N PRO A 59 -12.04 21.58 1.94
CA PRO A 59 -10.93 21.25 2.82
C PRO A 59 -9.62 21.20 2.05
N VAL A 60 -8.56 21.70 2.68
CA VAL A 60 -7.19 21.74 2.20
C VAL A 60 -6.31 21.14 3.28
N ASN A 61 -5.56 20.09 2.96
CA ASN A 61 -4.70 19.41 3.92
C ASN A 61 -3.64 20.40 4.46
N LYS A 62 -3.63 20.59 5.79
CA LYS A 62 -2.76 21.55 6.47
C LYS A 62 -1.28 21.18 6.33
N PHE A 63 -0.96 19.89 6.42
CA PHE A 63 0.41 19.39 6.27
C PHE A 63 0.95 19.68 4.85
N VAL A 64 0.16 19.36 3.83
CA VAL A 64 0.54 19.61 2.43
C VAL A 64 0.66 21.12 2.18
N PHE A 65 -0.24 21.93 2.72
CA PHE A 65 -0.17 23.40 2.55
C PHE A 65 1.10 23.99 3.16
N PHE A 66 1.53 23.52 4.33
CA PHE A 66 2.75 24.04 4.95
C PHE A 66 4.04 23.58 4.25
N ASN A 67 4.05 22.37 3.68
CA ASN A 67 5.23 21.84 3.01
C ASN A 67 5.34 22.22 1.53
N GLU A 68 4.21 22.37 0.83
CA GLU A 68 4.18 22.65 -0.61
C GLU A 68 3.60 24.04 -0.97
N GLY A 69 3.20 24.82 0.03
CA GLY A 69 2.63 26.16 -0.18
C GLY A 69 1.25 26.10 -0.83
N ILE A 70 1.09 26.75 -1.99
CA ILE A 70 -0.22 26.92 -2.66
C ILE A 70 -0.69 25.69 -3.46
N ALA A 71 0.15 24.67 -3.62
CA ALA A 71 -0.15 23.47 -4.41
C ALA A 71 -1.50 22.78 -4.08
N PRO A 72 -1.86 22.54 -2.80
CA PRO A 72 -3.14 21.90 -2.50
C PRO A 72 -4.35 22.83 -2.72
N ILE A 73 -4.16 24.16 -2.73
CA ILE A 73 -5.21 25.11 -3.13
C ILE A 73 -5.43 25.03 -4.64
N GLU A 74 -4.35 25.03 -5.43
CA GLU A 74 -4.41 24.83 -6.88
C GLU A 74 -5.16 23.54 -7.24
N GLN A 75 -4.79 22.41 -6.62
CA GLN A 75 -5.45 21.13 -6.86
C GLN A 75 -6.94 21.18 -6.50
N ALA A 76 -7.29 21.72 -5.33
CA ALA A 76 -8.67 21.84 -4.90
C ALA A 76 -9.51 22.74 -5.84
N LEU A 77 -8.94 23.85 -6.33
CA LEU A 77 -9.59 24.71 -7.32
C LEU A 77 -9.85 23.96 -8.63
N MET A 78 -8.87 23.21 -9.13
CA MET A 78 -8.99 22.45 -10.37
C MET A 78 -10.03 21.32 -10.26
N VAL A 79 -10.11 20.63 -9.10
CA VAL A 79 -11.16 19.64 -8.87
C VAL A 79 -12.54 20.29 -8.96
N ASN A 80 -12.77 21.37 -8.21
CA ASN A 80 -14.06 22.03 -8.16
C ASN A 80 -14.45 22.70 -9.50
N TYR A 81 -13.48 23.24 -10.24
CA TYR A 81 -13.71 23.75 -11.58
C TYR A 81 -14.12 22.63 -12.55
N GLY A 82 -13.41 21.49 -12.53
CA GLY A 82 -13.78 20.31 -13.33
C GLY A 82 -15.19 19.79 -12.99
N GLU A 83 -15.56 19.76 -11.70
CA GLU A 83 -16.93 19.42 -11.27
C GLU A 83 -17.97 20.40 -11.83
N LEU A 84 -17.68 21.70 -11.89
CA LEU A 84 -18.58 22.70 -12.48
C LEU A 84 -18.74 22.49 -13.99
N VAL A 85 -17.64 22.26 -14.70
CA VAL A 85 -17.66 21.98 -16.15
C VAL A 85 -18.50 20.73 -16.42
N ARG A 86 -18.32 19.65 -15.64
CA ARG A 86 -19.10 18.42 -15.81
C ARG A 86 -20.58 18.62 -15.52
N LYS A 87 -20.94 19.37 -14.46
CA LYS A 87 -22.35 19.73 -14.17
C LYS A 87 -23.02 20.43 -15.35
N GLU A 88 -22.31 21.35 -16.00
CA GLU A 88 -22.84 22.07 -17.16
C GLU A 88 -23.04 21.16 -18.38
N VAL A 89 -22.11 20.22 -18.62
CA VAL A 89 -22.26 19.20 -19.67
C VAL A 89 -23.51 18.35 -19.45
N LEU A 90 -23.71 17.85 -18.23
CA LEU A 90 -24.87 17.02 -17.89
C LEU A 90 -26.19 17.79 -18.02
N ARG A 91 -26.21 19.06 -17.58
CA ARG A 91 -27.36 19.96 -17.72
C ARG A 91 -27.75 20.17 -19.18
N ARG A 92 -26.76 20.40 -20.06
CA ARG A 92 -26.99 20.59 -21.50
C ARG A 92 -27.45 19.31 -22.19
N ALA A 93 -26.87 18.17 -21.82
CA ALA A 93 -27.20 16.87 -22.40
C ALA A 93 -28.57 16.32 -21.96
N LYS A 94 -29.23 16.95 -20.96
CA LYS A 94 -30.48 16.47 -20.35
C LYS A 94 -30.42 14.99 -19.97
N MET A 95 -29.26 14.53 -19.51
CA MET A 95 -29.06 13.13 -19.14
C MET A 95 -29.89 12.79 -17.90
N ASP A 96 -30.74 11.79 -18.04
CA ASP A 96 -31.49 11.23 -16.92
C ASP A 96 -30.62 10.18 -16.22
N MET A 97 -29.96 10.59 -15.14
CA MET A 97 -29.14 9.74 -14.29
C MET A 97 -29.64 9.85 -12.86
N GLY A 98 -29.57 8.74 -12.12
CA GLY A 98 -29.81 8.75 -10.68
C GLY A 98 -28.88 9.73 -9.97
N TYR A 99 -29.38 10.46 -8.96
CA TYR A 99 -28.63 11.51 -8.26
C TYR A 99 -27.28 11.05 -7.72
N ARG A 100 -27.20 9.81 -7.19
CA ARG A 100 -25.95 9.24 -6.66
C ARG A 100 -24.90 9.01 -7.75
N ASP A 101 -25.32 8.45 -8.89
CA ASP A 101 -24.42 8.16 -10.01
C ASP A 101 -23.96 9.47 -10.65
N MET A 102 -24.86 10.44 -10.78
CA MET A 102 -24.53 11.79 -11.22
C MET A 102 -23.48 12.45 -10.31
N SER A 103 -23.66 12.38 -8.99
CA SER A 103 -22.70 12.95 -8.05
C SER A 103 -21.32 12.27 -8.12
N ARG A 104 -21.28 10.94 -8.31
CA ARG A 104 -20.04 10.17 -8.46
C ARG A 104 -19.32 10.51 -9.76
N ASP A 105 -20.07 10.61 -10.87
CA ASP A 105 -19.55 10.99 -12.18
C ASP A 105 -18.96 12.40 -12.16
N ILE A 106 -19.71 13.38 -11.63
CA ILE A 106 -19.23 14.76 -11.43
C ILE A 106 -17.93 14.78 -10.65
N ARG A 107 -17.89 14.08 -9.50
CA ARG A 107 -16.72 14.04 -8.62
C ARG A 107 -15.51 13.42 -9.33
N ARG A 108 -15.71 12.27 -10.00
CA ARG A 108 -14.67 11.56 -10.76
C ARG A 108 -14.09 12.44 -11.86
N GLU A 109 -14.93 13.15 -12.60
CA GLU A 109 -14.48 14.06 -13.66
C GLU A 109 -13.74 15.28 -13.12
N GLY A 110 -14.17 15.83 -11.98
CA GLY A 110 -13.42 16.87 -11.28
C GLY A 110 -12.01 16.43 -10.89
N LEU A 111 -11.90 15.25 -10.27
CA LEU A 111 -10.61 14.66 -9.91
C LEU A 111 -9.74 14.37 -11.14
N ARG A 112 -10.33 13.79 -12.19
CA ARG A 112 -9.66 13.53 -13.47
C ARG A 112 -9.10 14.82 -14.07
N PHE A 113 -9.88 15.90 -14.08
CA PHE A 113 -9.47 17.20 -14.59
C PHE A 113 -8.23 17.74 -13.86
N MET A 114 -8.22 17.65 -12.52
CA MET A 114 -7.07 18.03 -11.71
C MET A 114 -5.84 17.13 -11.97
N VAL A 115 -6.02 15.80 -12.04
CA VAL A 115 -4.93 14.86 -12.32
C VAL A 115 -4.29 15.16 -13.67
N PHE A 116 -5.10 15.42 -14.70
CA PHE A 116 -4.62 15.78 -16.03
C PHE A 116 -3.76 17.05 -15.99
N HIS A 117 -4.22 18.09 -15.29
CA HIS A 117 -3.46 19.32 -15.08
C HIS A 117 -2.14 19.10 -14.34
N GLU A 118 -2.12 18.24 -13.31
CA GLU A 118 -0.89 17.89 -12.60
C GLU A 118 0.09 17.08 -13.46
N ILE A 119 -0.40 16.21 -14.35
CA ILE A 119 0.44 15.50 -15.33
C ILE A 119 1.09 16.50 -16.30
N ASP A 120 0.33 17.48 -16.80
CA ASP A 120 0.88 18.52 -17.68
C ASP A 120 1.92 19.38 -16.96
N TYR A 121 1.66 19.73 -15.69
CA TYR A 121 2.63 20.40 -14.84
C TYR A 121 3.92 19.58 -14.65
N ALA A 122 3.76 18.28 -14.38
CA ALA A 122 4.86 17.34 -14.20
C ALA A 122 5.71 17.21 -15.48
N MET A 123 5.07 17.07 -16.65
CA MET A 123 5.74 17.03 -17.96
C MET A 123 6.49 18.34 -18.26
N ALA A 124 5.87 19.50 -18.01
CA ALA A 124 6.51 20.79 -18.22
C ALA A 124 7.75 20.98 -17.34
N ARG A 125 7.72 20.50 -16.09
CA ARG A 125 8.88 20.52 -15.19
C ARG A 125 9.98 19.59 -15.65
N ALA A 126 9.66 18.35 -16.05
CA ALA A 126 10.65 17.42 -16.58
C ALA A 126 11.40 18.02 -17.78
N LYS A 127 10.69 18.71 -18.68
CA LYS A 127 11.27 19.44 -19.84
C LYS A 127 12.14 20.64 -19.47
N LYS A 128 11.96 21.25 -18.29
CA LYS A 128 12.79 22.38 -17.82
C LYS A 128 14.07 21.90 -17.18
N VAL A 129 14.02 20.81 -16.41
CA VAL A 129 15.20 20.20 -15.78
C VAL A 129 16.20 19.75 -16.85
N SER A 130 15.73 19.16 -17.95
CA SER A 130 16.58 18.71 -19.07
C SER A 130 17.24 19.84 -19.88
N LYS A 131 16.77 21.09 -19.73
CA LYS A 131 17.30 22.27 -20.43
C LYS A 131 18.29 23.10 -19.60
N SER A 132 18.54 22.72 -18.34
CA SER A 132 19.46 23.48 -17.47
C SER A 132 20.93 23.14 -17.79
N PRO A 133 21.81 24.12 -18.08
CA PRO A 133 23.20 23.87 -18.49
C PRO A 133 24.12 23.28 -17.41
N ALA A 134 23.65 23.18 -16.16
CA ALA A 134 24.47 22.74 -15.02
C ALA A 134 24.81 21.24 -15.04
N ASP A 135 23.98 20.41 -15.68
CA ASP A 135 24.20 18.95 -15.76
C ASP A 135 25.09 18.51 -16.94
N PHE A 136 25.56 19.47 -17.76
CA PHE A 136 26.48 19.16 -18.86
C PHE A 136 27.94 18.99 -18.40
N ARG A 137 28.30 19.52 -17.21
CA ARG A 137 29.71 19.51 -16.73
C ARG A 137 30.15 18.23 -16.03
N THR A 138 29.23 17.33 -15.68
CA THR A 138 29.56 16.02 -15.07
C THR A 138 29.59 14.86 -16.08
N ARG A 139 29.33 15.10 -17.37
CA ARG A 139 29.38 14.06 -18.43
C ARG A 139 30.58 14.11 -19.38
N SER A 140 31.43 15.13 -19.31
CA SER A 140 32.68 15.17 -20.09
C SER A 140 33.89 14.72 -19.27
N ARG A 141 33.97 13.42 -18.98
CA ARG A 141 35.24 12.68 -18.83
C ARG A 141 34.96 11.18 -18.77
N GLY A 142 34.83 10.56 -19.95
CA GLY A 142 34.79 9.10 -20.07
C GLY A 142 34.07 8.60 -21.30
N ASN A 143 34.85 8.37 -22.37
CA ASN A 143 34.57 7.53 -23.54
C ASN A 143 33.37 7.88 -24.45
N ASP A 144 33.74 8.36 -25.64
CA ASP A 144 32.99 8.17 -26.88
C ASP A 144 32.67 6.68 -27.11
N GLN A 145 31.44 6.30 -26.79
CA GLN A 145 30.83 5.05 -27.26
C GLN A 145 29.59 5.39 -28.08
N LYS A 146 29.66 4.99 -29.35
CA LYS A 146 28.63 4.97 -30.39
C LYS A 146 27.20 5.03 -29.83
N HIS A 147 26.48 6.08 -30.18
CA HIS A 147 25.03 6.21 -29.99
C HIS A 147 24.28 5.07 -30.70
N THR A 148 23.96 4.03 -29.95
CA THR A 148 22.81 3.16 -30.24
C THR A 148 21.55 3.84 -29.68
N GLY A 149 20.46 3.80 -30.45
CA GLY A 149 19.23 4.60 -30.26
C GLY A 149 18.36 4.28 -29.05
N THR A 150 18.94 4.15 -27.86
CA THR A 150 18.19 4.08 -26.60
C THR A 150 17.74 5.48 -26.16
N PRO A 151 16.43 5.73 -25.98
CA PRO A 151 15.93 7.02 -25.51
C PRO A 151 16.51 7.36 -24.14
N SER A 152 16.78 8.65 -23.90
CA SER A 152 17.26 9.09 -22.58
C SER A 152 16.22 8.75 -21.50
N PRO A 153 16.64 8.51 -20.24
CA PRO A 153 15.72 8.20 -19.14
C PRO A 153 14.60 9.24 -18.96
N GLU A 154 14.88 10.50 -19.31
CA GLU A 154 13.91 11.60 -19.26
C GLU A 154 12.84 11.49 -20.35
N THR A 155 13.25 11.16 -21.58
CA THR A 155 12.31 10.90 -22.70
C THR A 155 11.42 9.69 -22.37
N THR A 156 11.98 8.67 -21.72
CA THR A 156 11.22 7.53 -21.21
C THR A 156 10.21 7.95 -20.13
N ARG A 157 10.55 8.87 -19.22
CA ARG A 157 9.60 9.34 -18.18
C ARG A 157 8.48 10.22 -18.73
N ILE A 158 8.79 11.11 -19.67
CA ILE A 158 7.76 11.95 -20.33
C ILE A 158 6.79 11.06 -21.11
N SER A 159 7.30 10.07 -21.86
CA SER A 159 6.43 9.12 -22.56
C SER A 159 5.58 8.27 -21.61
N SER A 160 6.08 7.91 -20.43
CA SER A 160 5.26 7.27 -19.39
C SER A 160 4.13 8.18 -18.90
N LEU A 161 4.39 9.47 -18.67
CA LEU A 161 3.34 10.45 -18.30
C LEU A 161 2.29 10.61 -19.39
N GLU A 162 2.70 10.62 -20.66
CA GLU A 162 1.79 10.66 -21.81
C GLU A 162 0.92 9.41 -21.88
N LYS A 163 1.49 8.22 -21.65
CA LYS A 163 0.73 6.97 -21.58
C LYS A 163 -0.32 6.99 -20.47
N ILE A 164 0.04 7.47 -19.28
CA ILE A 164 -0.90 7.61 -18.16
C ILE A 164 -2.07 8.53 -18.54
N LYS A 165 -1.78 9.62 -19.23
CA LYS A 165 -2.79 10.61 -19.64
C LYS A 165 -3.77 10.07 -20.69
N LEU A 166 -3.32 9.14 -21.53
CA LEU A 166 -4.14 8.46 -22.54
C LEU A 166 -4.84 7.20 -22.00
N ASP A 167 -4.46 6.72 -20.82
CA ASP A 167 -5.07 5.55 -20.21
C ASP A 167 -6.41 5.91 -19.56
N ASP A 168 -7.48 5.37 -20.14
CA ASP A 168 -8.84 5.53 -19.62
C ASP A 168 -9.38 4.25 -18.98
N GLN A 169 -8.55 3.21 -18.88
CA GLN A 169 -8.98 1.94 -18.32
C GLN A 169 -9.05 2.01 -16.79
N PRO A 170 -10.05 1.34 -16.18
CA PRO A 170 -10.10 1.21 -14.72
C PRO A 170 -8.91 0.36 -14.23
N LEU A 171 -8.63 0.49 -12.94
CA LEU A 171 -7.55 -0.25 -12.29
C LEU A 171 -7.82 -1.77 -12.28
N ASP A 172 -7.23 -2.51 -13.22
CA ASP A 172 -7.38 -3.97 -13.27
C ASP A 172 -6.35 -4.70 -12.40
N THR A 173 -6.80 -5.27 -11.29
CA THR A 173 -6.01 -6.11 -10.38
C THR A 173 -5.33 -7.30 -11.06
N SER A 174 -5.96 -7.89 -12.09
CA SER A 174 -5.44 -9.06 -12.79
C SER A 174 -4.22 -8.68 -13.60
N ARG A 175 -4.32 -7.57 -14.33
CA ARG A 175 -3.21 -6.98 -15.07
C ARG A 175 -2.07 -6.55 -14.13
N LEU A 176 -2.40 -5.89 -13.02
CA LEU A 176 -1.40 -5.50 -12.03
C LEU A 176 -0.64 -6.69 -11.45
N LYS A 177 -1.34 -7.79 -11.17
CA LYS A 177 -0.70 -9.02 -10.67
C LYS A 177 0.27 -9.62 -11.69
N ALA A 178 -0.05 -9.52 -12.98
CA ALA A 178 0.82 -10.03 -14.04
C ALA A 178 2.06 -9.16 -14.26
N GLU A 179 1.94 -7.84 -14.08
CA GLU A 179 3.00 -6.87 -14.36
C GLU A 179 3.88 -6.54 -13.13
N SER A 180 3.34 -6.69 -11.91
CA SER A 180 4.04 -6.28 -10.69
C SER A 180 5.06 -7.31 -10.20
N PRO A 181 6.33 -6.92 -9.97
CA PRO A 181 7.32 -7.80 -9.35
C PRO A 181 7.03 -8.05 -7.86
N VAL A 182 6.18 -7.24 -7.23
CA VAL A 182 5.85 -7.33 -5.81
C VAL A 182 4.36 -7.56 -5.66
N TRP A 183 3.99 -8.76 -5.23
CA TRP A 183 2.59 -9.13 -5.02
C TRP A 183 2.44 -10.01 -3.78
N TYR A 184 2.02 -9.40 -2.66
CA TYR A 184 1.77 -10.14 -1.41
C TYR A 184 0.31 -10.05 -1.02
N GLN A 185 -0.35 -11.20 -0.92
CA GLN A 185 -1.79 -11.30 -0.60
C GLN A 185 -2.00 -11.70 0.85
N GLY A 186 -2.89 -11.00 1.55
CA GLY A 186 -3.29 -11.33 2.91
C GLY A 186 -4.70 -10.84 3.16
N THR A 187 -5.05 -10.62 4.43
CA THR A 187 -6.37 -10.10 4.80
C THR A 187 -6.28 -8.90 5.72
N VAL A 188 -7.29 -8.04 5.65
CA VAL A 188 -7.52 -6.88 6.54
C VAL A 188 -8.91 -6.96 7.17
N GLY A 189 -9.16 -6.18 8.23
CA GLY A 189 -10.44 -6.15 8.92
C GLY A 189 -10.88 -7.53 9.43
N SER A 190 -12.10 -7.95 9.08
CA SER A 190 -12.70 -9.22 9.45
C SER A 190 -12.36 -10.37 8.50
N GLY A 191 -11.28 -10.27 7.72
CA GLY A 191 -10.84 -11.30 6.78
C GLY A 191 -11.05 -10.94 5.30
N ILE A 192 -11.14 -9.65 4.97
CA ILE A 192 -11.28 -9.19 3.58
C ILE A 192 -9.92 -9.30 2.90
N ASP A 193 -9.90 -9.89 1.70
CA ASP A 193 -8.69 -10.06 0.92
C ASP A 193 -8.09 -8.70 0.52
N ALA A 194 -6.78 -8.60 0.70
CA ALA A 194 -6.01 -7.40 0.38
C ALA A 194 -4.69 -7.78 -0.29
N CYS A 195 -4.18 -6.88 -1.12
CA CYS A 195 -2.89 -7.01 -1.78
C CYS A 195 -1.96 -5.85 -1.42
N PHE A 196 -0.71 -6.19 -1.11
CA PHE A 196 0.42 -5.26 -1.08
C PHE A 196 1.18 -5.36 -2.41
N THR A 197 1.26 -4.24 -3.13
CA THR A 197 1.94 -4.14 -4.43
C THR A 197 2.51 -2.73 -4.62
N ALA A 198 3.41 -2.57 -5.59
CA ALA A 198 3.91 -1.25 -6.00
C ALA A 198 2.75 -0.36 -6.49
N PHE A 199 2.88 0.95 -6.36
CA PHE A 199 1.86 1.88 -6.81
C PHE A 199 1.68 1.80 -8.34
N PRO A 200 0.46 1.50 -8.81
CA PRO A 200 0.17 1.41 -10.23
C PRO A 200 -0.04 2.79 -10.84
N TYR A 201 0.97 3.30 -11.56
CA TYR A 201 0.88 4.59 -12.25
C TYR A 201 -0.03 4.49 -13.48
N CYS A 202 -1.33 4.70 -13.26
CA CYS A 202 -2.36 4.91 -14.27
C CYS A 202 -3.31 6.03 -13.82
N MET A 203 -4.18 6.50 -14.72
CA MET A 203 -5.12 7.59 -14.44
C MET A 203 -6.03 7.27 -13.26
N ASP A 204 -6.61 6.07 -13.23
CA ASP A 204 -7.58 5.68 -12.19
C ASP A 204 -6.94 5.68 -10.79
N SER A 205 -5.73 5.15 -10.64
CA SER A 205 -5.00 5.16 -9.37
C SER A 205 -4.65 6.57 -8.88
N LEU A 206 -4.30 7.48 -9.79
CA LEU A 206 -4.03 8.88 -9.44
C LEU A 206 -5.32 9.61 -9.02
N ILE A 207 -6.44 9.31 -9.68
CA ILE A 207 -7.77 9.80 -9.28
C ILE A 207 -8.14 9.28 -7.89
N GLN A 208 -7.93 7.99 -7.61
CA GLN A 208 -8.18 7.41 -6.28
C GLN A 208 -7.33 8.10 -5.21
N VAL A 209 -6.04 8.34 -5.44
CA VAL A 209 -5.17 9.08 -4.50
C VAL A 209 -5.65 10.51 -4.28
N ALA A 210 -6.05 11.20 -5.35
CA ALA A 210 -6.61 12.53 -5.26
C ALA A 210 -7.87 12.57 -4.39
N ASP A 211 -8.73 11.55 -4.52
CA ASP A 211 -9.96 11.48 -3.72
C ASP A 211 -9.68 11.10 -2.27
N LEU A 212 -8.76 10.17 -2.01
CA LEU A 212 -8.39 9.77 -0.65
C LEU A 212 -7.81 10.93 0.17
N ASN A 213 -7.08 11.86 -0.46
CA ASN A 213 -6.50 13.05 0.18
C ASN A 213 -5.77 12.71 1.51
N LEU A 214 -4.95 11.65 1.46
CA LEU A 214 -4.22 11.17 2.64
C LEU A 214 -3.12 12.16 3.04
N GLU A 215 -2.75 12.11 4.31
CA GLU A 215 -1.57 12.81 4.82
C GLU A 215 -0.33 12.36 4.02
N PHE A 216 0.53 13.30 3.63
CA PHE A 216 1.75 13.09 2.80
C PHE A 216 1.53 12.69 1.33
N PHE A 217 0.44 11.99 0.99
CA PHE A 217 0.23 11.45 -0.36
C PHE A 217 -0.79 12.27 -1.16
N HIS A 218 -0.30 13.08 -2.08
CA HIS A 218 -1.10 13.81 -3.07
C HIS A 218 -0.52 13.62 -4.48
N VAL A 219 -1.32 13.87 -5.52
CA VAL A 219 -0.97 13.58 -6.92
C VAL A 219 0.39 14.14 -7.31
N ARG A 220 0.69 15.39 -6.96
CA ARG A 220 1.98 16.02 -7.23
C ARG A 220 3.17 15.29 -6.59
N PHE A 221 3.03 14.74 -5.38
CA PHE A 221 4.07 13.96 -4.73
C PHE A 221 4.36 12.68 -5.53
N LEU A 222 3.31 11.95 -5.93
CA LEU A 222 3.45 10.70 -6.70
C LEU A 222 4.08 10.96 -8.07
N LEU A 223 3.62 11.99 -8.78
CA LEU A 223 4.21 12.38 -10.08
C LEU A 223 5.68 12.82 -9.92
N ASN A 224 6.02 13.49 -8.81
CA ASN A 224 7.42 13.81 -8.49
C ASN A 224 8.25 12.55 -8.24
N CYS A 225 7.71 11.52 -7.57
CA CYS A 225 8.39 10.24 -7.41
C CYS A 225 8.70 9.61 -8.78
N LEU A 226 7.72 9.54 -9.68
CA LEU A 226 7.90 9.02 -11.04
C LEU A 226 8.96 9.81 -11.83
N ILE A 227 8.91 11.14 -11.83
CA ILE A 227 9.88 11.98 -12.55
C ILE A 227 11.30 11.79 -12.00
N ARG A 228 11.43 11.53 -10.70
CA ARG A 228 12.73 11.34 -10.04
C ARG A 228 13.24 9.90 -10.11
N GLY A 229 12.49 8.96 -10.69
CA GLY A 229 12.88 7.54 -10.72
C GLY A 229 12.71 6.84 -9.37
N MET A 230 11.78 7.30 -8.54
CA MET A 230 11.46 6.77 -7.22
C MET A 230 10.12 6.02 -7.20
N GLU A 231 9.61 5.60 -8.36
CA GLU A 231 8.36 4.84 -8.48
C GLU A 231 8.39 3.52 -7.71
N ASN A 232 9.54 2.85 -7.65
CA ASN A 232 9.74 1.58 -6.95
C ASN A 232 9.78 1.71 -5.42
N ASN A 233 9.62 2.92 -4.89
CA ASN A 233 9.63 3.22 -3.48
C ASN A 233 8.22 3.41 -2.90
N LEU A 234 7.18 3.38 -3.75
CA LEU A 234 5.81 3.63 -3.36
C LEU A 234 4.98 2.36 -3.48
N PHE A 235 4.28 2.00 -2.41
CA PHE A 235 3.47 0.78 -2.32
C PHE A 235 2.09 1.08 -1.75
N ILE A 236 1.13 0.21 -2.06
CA ILE A 236 -0.27 0.38 -1.70
C ILE A 236 -0.83 -0.84 -0.99
N CYS A 237 -1.90 -0.62 -0.23
CA CYS A 237 -2.86 -1.66 0.17
C CYS A 237 -4.07 -1.56 -0.75
N LEU A 238 -4.31 -2.59 -1.55
CA LEU A 238 -5.39 -2.66 -2.53
C LEU A 238 -6.44 -3.70 -2.08
N VAL A 239 -7.71 -3.31 -2.05
CA VAL A 239 -8.87 -4.18 -1.76
C VAL A 239 -9.93 -3.91 -2.83
N ASP A 240 -10.37 -4.93 -3.56
CA ASP A 240 -11.41 -4.79 -4.61
C ASP A 240 -11.17 -3.59 -5.56
N GLN A 241 -9.94 -3.46 -6.08
CA GLN A 241 -9.50 -2.35 -6.94
C GLN A 241 -9.49 -0.95 -6.27
N GLN A 242 -9.76 -0.87 -4.97
CA GLN A 242 -9.71 0.36 -4.18
C GLN A 242 -8.42 0.46 -3.37
N ILE A 243 -7.72 1.57 -3.50
CA ILE A 243 -6.55 1.90 -2.67
C ILE A 243 -7.05 2.32 -1.28
N LEU A 244 -6.59 1.64 -0.23
CA LEU A 244 -6.97 1.94 1.15
C LEU A 244 -5.84 2.51 2.00
N GLY A 245 -4.62 2.52 1.47
CA GLY A 245 -3.47 3.10 2.13
C GLY A 245 -2.23 3.06 1.26
N LEU A 246 -1.29 3.96 1.56
CA LEU A 246 -0.03 4.11 0.85
C LEU A 246 1.14 4.12 1.82
N VAL A 247 2.28 3.62 1.37
CA VAL A 247 3.55 3.70 2.08
C VAL A 247 4.67 4.07 1.11
N PHE A 248 5.46 5.06 1.47
CA PHE A 248 6.67 5.46 0.76
C PHE A 248 7.89 5.12 1.60
N ILE A 249 8.82 4.37 0.99
CA ILE A 249 10.02 3.89 1.66
C ILE A 249 11.30 4.44 1.03
N THR A 250 12.38 4.48 1.78
CA THR A 250 13.73 4.72 1.28
C THR A 250 14.67 3.63 1.77
N LEU A 251 15.71 3.34 1.00
CA LEU A 251 16.79 2.45 1.42
C LEU A 251 17.96 3.29 1.88
N GLU A 252 18.28 3.18 3.17
CA GLU A 252 19.49 3.77 3.73
C GLU A 252 20.64 2.76 3.71
N ALA A 253 21.75 3.15 3.09
CA ALA A 253 22.98 2.38 3.16
C ALA A 253 23.60 2.52 4.56
N LYS A 254 23.57 1.46 5.38
CA LYS A 254 24.38 1.37 6.60
C LYS A 254 25.62 0.50 6.34
N PRO A 255 26.71 0.66 7.12
CA PRO A 255 28.00 -0.02 6.87
C PRO A 255 27.97 -1.57 6.84
N PHE A 256 26.87 -2.21 7.26
CA PHE A 256 26.78 -3.68 7.36
C PHE A 256 25.56 -4.30 6.67
N PHE A 257 24.48 -3.55 6.51
CA PHE A 257 23.25 -4.02 5.88
C PHE A 257 22.39 -2.81 5.48
N PRO A 258 21.64 -2.89 4.37
CA PRO A 258 20.65 -1.87 4.06
C PRO A 258 19.55 -1.87 5.13
N GLU A 259 19.12 -0.66 5.50
CA GLU A 259 17.97 -0.40 6.36
C GLU A 259 16.85 0.17 5.48
N ILE A 260 15.61 -0.31 5.67
CA ILE A 260 14.45 0.35 5.09
C ILE A 260 14.00 1.43 6.06
N GLU A 261 13.78 2.62 5.56
CA GLU A 261 13.09 3.67 6.29
C GLU A 261 11.71 3.86 5.68
N ILE A 262 10.66 3.79 6.49
CA ILE A 262 9.32 4.22 6.11
C ILE A 262 9.26 5.72 6.33
N LYS A 263 9.38 6.49 5.24
CA LYS A 263 9.31 7.96 5.28
C LYS A 263 7.88 8.42 5.53
N TYR A 264 6.93 7.85 4.80
CA TYR A 264 5.52 8.19 4.91
C TYR A 264 4.66 6.93 4.91
N ILE A 265 3.63 6.92 5.74
CA ILE A 265 2.60 5.89 5.76
C ILE A 265 1.26 6.54 6.13
N ALA A 266 0.23 6.27 5.35
CA ALA A 266 -1.09 6.79 5.60
C ALA A 266 -2.16 5.80 5.17
N THR A 267 -3.30 5.83 5.85
CA THR A 267 -4.44 4.93 5.59
C THR A 267 -5.73 5.72 5.55
N VAL A 268 -6.74 5.16 4.89
CA VAL A 268 -8.08 5.74 4.76
C VAL A 268 -8.76 6.06 6.09
N ALA A 269 -8.30 5.49 7.22
CA ALA A 269 -8.89 5.74 8.54
C ALA A 269 -8.95 7.24 8.91
N ASN A 270 -8.00 8.03 8.39
CA ASN A 270 -7.90 9.49 8.61
C ASN A 270 -8.32 10.30 7.37
N SER A 271 -8.90 9.67 6.34
CA SER A 271 -9.32 10.33 5.10
C SER A 271 -10.69 11.02 5.27
N PRO A 272 -10.90 12.22 4.67
CA PRO A 272 -12.22 12.84 4.59
C PRO A 272 -13.17 12.03 3.70
N SER A 273 -12.64 11.21 2.79
CA SER A 273 -13.41 10.37 1.85
C SER A 273 -13.77 9.01 2.43
N ARG A 274 -13.51 8.80 3.73
CA ARG A 274 -13.83 7.56 4.45
C ARG A 274 -15.30 7.18 4.33
N GLU A 275 -16.21 8.15 4.39
CA GLU A 275 -17.65 7.92 4.29
C GLU A 275 -18.05 7.46 2.88
N THR A 276 -17.41 8.02 1.85
CA THR A 276 -17.63 7.65 0.44
C THR A 276 -17.25 6.19 0.16
N LEU A 277 -16.24 5.68 0.86
CA LEU A 277 -15.78 4.29 0.76
C LEU A 277 -16.64 3.30 1.57
N GLY A 278 -17.63 3.78 2.31
CA GLY A 278 -18.58 2.95 3.05
C GLY A 278 -17.88 1.95 3.98
N HIS A 279 -18.21 0.67 3.83
CA HIS A 279 -17.64 -0.39 4.67
C HIS A 279 -16.11 -0.50 4.54
N LEU A 280 -15.54 -0.24 3.35
CA LEU A 280 -14.09 -0.29 3.13
C LEU A 280 -13.35 0.79 3.92
N GLY A 281 -13.96 1.98 4.07
CA GLY A 281 -13.42 3.07 4.88
C GLY A 281 -13.36 2.75 6.39
N SER A 282 -14.05 1.70 6.85
CA SER A 282 -14.05 1.29 8.26
C SER A 282 -13.06 0.17 8.58
N LEU A 283 -12.36 -0.36 7.58
CA LEU A 283 -11.48 -1.52 7.76
C LEU A 283 -10.29 -1.18 8.66
N ARG A 284 -10.06 -2.06 9.63
CA ARG A 284 -8.92 -1.98 10.55
C ARG A 284 -7.76 -2.82 10.05
N GLY A 285 -6.55 -2.51 10.53
CA GLY A 285 -5.35 -3.29 10.24
C GLY A 285 -4.63 -2.95 8.94
N ILE A 286 -5.09 -1.94 8.17
CA ILE A 286 -4.43 -1.49 6.93
C ILE A 286 -2.98 -1.06 7.20
N GLY A 287 -2.72 -0.32 8.27
CA GLY A 287 -1.36 0.08 8.64
C GLY A 287 -0.48 -1.12 8.97
N THR A 288 -0.99 -2.10 9.73
CA THR A 288 -0.27 -3.36 9.99
C THR A 288 0.01 -4.12 8.71
N PHE A 289 -0.96 -4.18 7.79
CA PHE A 289 -0.83 -4.81 6.49
C PHE A 289 0.27 -4.16 5.64
N LEU A 290 0.29 -2.83 5.54
CA LEU A 290 1.35 -2.09 4.84
C LEU A 290 2.74 -2.38 5.43
N VAL A 291 2.88 -2.33 6.77
CA VAL A 291 4.16 -2.62 7.43
C VAL A 291 4.58 -4.09 7.24
N SER A 292 3.64 -5.03 7.22
CA SER A 292 3.91 -6.44 6.91
C SER A 292 4.42 -6.61 5.49
N GLY A 293 3.83 -5.90 4.52
CA GLY A 293 4.27 -5.88 3.13
C GLY A 293 5.68 -5.33 2.99
N VAL A 294 5.99 -4.21 3.64
CA VAL A 294 7.35 -3.63 3.68
C VAL A 294 8.36 -4.59 4.30
N TRP A 295 7.98 -5.30 5.37
CA TRP A 295 8.83 -6.31 5.97
C TRP A 295 9.14 -7.45 4.99
N LEU A 296 8.12 -7.99 4.35
CA LEU A 296 8.30 -9.10 3.40
C LEU A 296 9.09 -8.65 2.16
N LEU A 297 8.85 -7.43 1.67
CA LEU A 297 9.62 -6.79 0.59
C LEU A 297 11.10 -6.70 0.96
N GLY A 298 11.43 -6.22 2.16
CA GLY A 298 12.81 -6.11 2.64
C GLY A 298 13.52 -7.46 2.74
N LYS A 299 12.79 -8.50 3.15
CA LYS A 299 13.33 -9.86 3.30
C LYS A 299 13.44 -10.62 1.99
N ASN A 300 12.48 -10.42 1.09
CA ASN A 300 12.36 -11.19 -0.13
C ASN A 300 12.96 -10.48 -1.32
N GLU A 301 12.67 -9.20 -1.56
CA GLU A 301 13.14 -8.50 -2.77
C GLU A 301 14.44 -7.73 -2.53
N LEU A 302 14.54 -6.98 -1.43
CA LEU A 302 15.60 -5.98 -1.22
C LEU A 302 16.85 -6.51 -0.49
N GLY A 303 17.22 -7.78 -0.75
CA GLY A 303 18.50 -8.31 -0.28
C GLY A 303 18.58 -8.67 1.21
N GLY A 304 17.46 -8.87 1.89
CA GLY A 304 17.45 -9.39 3.27
C GLY A 304 17.68 -8.33 4.34
N VAL A 305 17.05 -7.17 4.18
CA VAL A 305 17.05 -6.03 5.11
C VAL A 305 16.83 -6.51 6.55
N LYS A 306 17.63 -6.01 7.49
CA LYS A 306 17.56 -6.46 8.90
C LYS A 306 16.66 -5.60 9.77
N THR A 307 16.53 -4.32 9.46
CA THR A 307 15.78 -3.35 10.27
C THR A 307 14.91 -2.47 9.40
N ILE A 308 13.78 -2.05 9.97
CA ILE A 308 12.91 -1.04 9.41
C ILE A 308 12.85 0.11 10.41
N SER A 309 13.15 1.33 9.98
CA SER A 309 13.01 2.54 10.78
C SER A 309 11.83 3.38 10.30
N LEU A 310 11.32 4.23 11.19
CA LEU A 310 10.40 5.31 10.86
C LEU A 310 10.47 6.39 11.93
N ASP A 311 10.14 7.60 11.54
CA ASP A 311 9.84 8.68 12.48
C ASP A 311 8.32 8.81 12.59
N SER A 312 7.82 8.96 13.82
CA SER A 312 6.39 9.01 14.08
C SER A 312 6.06 10.08 15.11
N GLU A 313 4.91 10.72 14.90
CA GLU A 313 4.26 11.51 15.94
C GLU A 313 3.99 10.69 17.20
N ILE A 314 3.98 11.36 18.35
CA ILE A 314 3.79 10.76 19.67
C ILE A 314 2.46 9.99 19.75
N GLY A 315 1.42 10.45 19.05
CA GLY A 315 0.08 9.84 19.06
C GLY A 315 0.02 8.42 18.48
N ALA A 316 0.93 8.06 17.57
CA ALA A 316 0.98 6.73 16.96
C ALA A 316 1.95 5.76 17.67
N ARG A 317 2.57 6.18 18.79
CA ARG A 317 3.51 5.37 19.58
C ARG A 317 2.95 4.01 19.96
N GLY A 318 1.73 3.96 20.50
CA GLY A 318 1.11 2.70 20.95
C GLY A 318 0.92 1.71 19.80
N PHE A 319 0.54 2.21 18.62
CA PHE A 319 0.41 1.40 17.41
C PHE A 319 1.76 0.77 17.03
N TYR A 320 2.82 1.57 16.84
CA TYR A 320 4.12 1.05 16.43
C TYR A 320 4.75 0.11 17.46
N GLN A 321 4.62 0.42 18.75
CA GLN A 321 5.08 -0.46 19.83
C GLN A 321 4.36 -1.82 19.80
N SER A 322 3.04 -1.85 19.55
CA SER A 322 2.30 -3.12 19.44
C SER A 322 2.75 -4.00 18.26
N LEU A 323 3.36 -3.41 17.22
CA LEU A 323 3.94 -4.14 16.10
C LEU A 323 5.37 -4.64 16.38
N GLY A 324 5.96 -4.22 17.50
CA GLY A 324 7.31 -4.59 17.94
C GLY A 324 8.38 -3.55 17.62
N PHE A 325 8.01 -2.32 17.23
CA PHE A 325 8.98 -1.23 17.12
C PHE A 325 9.50 -0.79 18.49
N GLN A 326 10.79 -0.47 18.55
CA GLN A 326 11.46 0.04 19.74
C GLN A 326 11.80 1.52 19.53
N SER A 327 11.58 2.35 20.55
CA SER A 327 11.93 3.78 20.52
C SER A 327 13.44 3.95 20.33
N ARG A 328 13.81 4.88 19.45
CA ARG A 328 15.18 5.32 19.18
C ARG A 328 15.19 6.86 19.22
N GLY A 329 15.53 7.42 20.38
CA GLY A 329 15.39 8.86 20.61
C GLY A 329 13.94 9.26 20.89
N LEU A 330 13.60 10.53 20.63
CA LEU A 330 12.31 11.12 20.96
C LEU A 330 11.19 10.72 19.99
N GLU A 331 11.48 10.63 18.69
CA GLU A 331 10.47 10.44 17.63
C GLU A 331 10.78 9.26 16.70
N GLY A 332 11.99 8.72 16.77
CA GLY A 332 12.42 7.60 15.93
C GLY A 332 12.01 6.25 16.50
N TYR A 333 11.70 5.31 15.61
CA TYR A 333 11.31 3.94 15.94
C TYR A 333 12.06 2.96 15.04
N VAL A 334 12.47 1.82 15.58
CA VAL A 334 13.14 0.75 14.82
C VAL A 334 12.51 -0.60 15.10
N LEU A 335 12.10 -1.29 14.03
CA LEU A 335 11.65 -2.66 14.03
C LEU A 335 12.81 -3.59 13.66
N LYS A 336 13.29 -4.34 14.66
CA LYS A 336 14.24 -5.44 14.44
C LYS A 336 13.53 -6.79 14.30
N ARG A 337 12.38 -6.94 14.96
CA ARG A 337 11.66 -8.20 15.08
C ARG A 337 10.16 -7.94 15.12
N PRO A 338 9.38 -8.49 14.18
CA PRO A 338 7.93 -8.34 14.20
C PRO A 338 7.32 -9.04 15.41
N GLN A 339 6.27 -8.44 15.97
CA GLN A 339 5.50 -8.93 17.12
C GLN A 339 4.01 -8.72 16.92
N GLY A 340 3.20 -9.32 17.80
CA GLY A 340 1.76 -9.13 17.81
C GLY A 340 1.12 -9.42 16.46
N HIS A 341 0.17 -8.58 16.06
CA HIS A 341 -0.54 -8.75 14.79
C HIS A 341 0.37 -8.67 13.57
N LEU A 342 1.51 -7.98 13.66
CA LEU A 342 2.44 -7.83 12.53
C LEU A 342 2.98 -9.18 12.06
N SER A 343 3.39 -10.05 12.99
CA SER A 343 3.95 -11.35 12.63
C SER A 343 2.90 -12.30 12.05
N ARG A 344 1.66 -12.25 12.55
CA ARG A 344 0.52 -13.00 11.98
C ARG A 344 0.29 -12.62 10.52
N VAL A 345 0.19 -11.32 10.25
CA VAL A 345 -0.09 -10.82 8.89
C VAL A 345 1.09 -11.13 7.95
N ILE A 346 2.34 -11.01 8.42
CA ILE A 346 3.54 -11.43 7.66
C ILE A 346 3.46 -12.91 7.26
N VAL A 347 3.10 -13.81 8.19
CA VAL A 347 2.98 -15.24 7.91
C VAL A 347 1.86 -15.52 6.91
N SER A 348 0.71 -14.86 7.08
CA SER A 348 -0.42 -14.97 6.14
C SER A 348 -0.01 -14.51 4.73
N MET A 349 0.64 -13.36 4.61
CA MET A 349 1.19 -12.86 3.34
C MET A 349 2.19 -13.83 2.70
N ALA A 350 3.11 -14.35 3.51
CA ALA A 350 4.15 -15.26 3.04
C ALA A 350 3.60 -16.62 2.56
N ASN A 351 2.46 -17.07 3.09
CA ASN A 351 1.79 -18.29 2.61
C ASN A 351 1.18 -18.11 1.20
N ASN A 352 0.69 -16.91 0.89
CA ASN A 352 0.07 -16.61 -0.40
C ASN A 352 1.05 -15.97 -1.41
N ALA A 353 2.30 -15.78 -1.02
CA ALA A 353 3.34 -15.24 -1.89
C ALA A 353 3.84 -16.31 -2.88
N GLY A 354 4.44 -15.84 -3.98
CA GLY A 354 5.26 -16.70 -4.84
C GLY A 354 6.49 -17.27 -4.12
N PRO A 355 7.39 -17.96 -4.85
CA PRO A 355 8.58 -18.56 -4.26
C PRO A 355 9.41 -17.55 -3.45
N LEU A 356 9.60 -17.82 -2.16
CA LEU A 356 10.36 -16.97 -1.25
C LEU A 356 11.86 -17.29 -1.30
N LYS A 357 12.70 -16.27 -1.21
CA LYS A 357 14.16 -16.44 -1.11
C LYS A 357 14.53 -17.13 0.20
N LYS A 358 15.61 -17.92 0.18
CA LYS A 358 16.09 -18.72 1.33
C LYS A 358 16.26 -17.88 2.62
N GLY A 359 16.72 -16.64 2.49
CA GLY A 359 16.86 -15.71 3.61
C GLY A 359 15.53 -15.35 4.27
N ALA A 360 14.52 -15.01 3.48
CA ALA A 360 13.17 -14.71 3.96
C ALA A 360 12.54 -15.93 4.66
N VAL A 361 12.65 -17.11 4.06
CA VAL A 361 12.17 -18.38 4.64
C VAL A 361 12.82 -18.67 5.99
N ARG A 362 14.14 -18.47 6.12
CA ARG A 362 14.85 -18.65 7.39
C ARG A 362 14.34 -17.70 8.47
N ASP A 363 14.15 -16.43 8.14
CA ASP A 363 13.69 -15.42 9.09
C ASP A 363 12.23 -15.69 9.51
N LEU A 364 11.37 -16.13 8.59
CA LEU A 364 9.99 -16.57 8.87
C LEU A 364 9.96 -17.80 9.79
N ASN A 365 10.77 -18.82 9.51
CA ASN A 365 10.89 -20.00 10.39
C ASN A 365 11.35 -19.61 11.80
N ALA A 366 12.23 -18.61 11.93
CA ALA A 366 12.65 -18.10 13.24
C ALA A 366 11.51 -17.36 13.99
N ILE A 367 10.62 -16.67 13.27
CA ILE A 367 9.41 -16.06 13.82
C ILE A 367 8.45 -17.15 14.32
N ILE A 368 8.16 -18.15 13.49
CA ILE A 368 7.27 -19.28 13.83
C ILE A 368 7.78 -20.03 15.06
N ALA A 369 9.07 -20.40 15.07
CA ALA A 369 9.68 -21.09 16.21
C ALA A 369 9.68 -20.24 17.49
N ARG A 370 9.65 -18.90 17.38
CA ARG A 370 9.51 -18.01 18.54
C ARG A 370 8.10 -18.01 19.08
N HIS A 371 7.07 -17.95 18.23
CA HIS A 371 5.67 -18.04 18.67
C HIS A 371 5.41 -19.35 19.41
N VAL A 372 5.85 -20.49 18.88
CA VAL A 372 5.71 -21.78 19.57
C VAL A 372 6.45 -21.79 20.91
N ARG A 373 7.66 -21.21 20.98
CA ARG A 373 8.39 -21.09 22.25
C ARG A 373 7.71 -20.16 23.26
N PHE A 374 7.03 -19.12 22.79
CA PHE A 374 6.28 -18.20 23.63
C PHE A 374 5.10 -18.92 24.31
N LEU A 375 4.42 -19.82 23.60
CA LEU A 375 3.31 -20.60 24.14
C LEU A 375 3.69 -21.53 25.32
N ARG A 376 4.98 -21.77 25.56
CA ARG A 376 5.46 -22.56 26.72
C ARG A 376 5.24 -21.88 28.07
N ARG A 377 4.98 -20.57 28.07
CA ARG A 377 4.76 -19.79 29.29
C ARG A 377 3.27 -19.65 29.50
N GLU A 378 2.83 -19.81 30.74
CA GLU A 378 1.46 -19.48 31.13
C GLU A 378 1.28 -17.97 31.11
N ALA A 379 0.13 -17.52 30.59
CA ALA A 379 -0.24 -16.12 30.59
C ALA A 379 -0.79 -15.72 31.97
N ARG A 380 -0.22 -14.69 32.57
CA ARG A 380 -0.56 -14.21 33.92
C ARG A 380 -1.34 -12.89 33.91
N SER A 381 -1.46 -12.24 32.76
CA SER A 381 -2.23 -11.02 32.55
C SER A 381 -3.13 -11.12 31.31
N GLU A 382 -4.14 -10.26 31.22
CA GLU A 382 -4.99 -10.16 30.01
C GLU A 382 -4.20 -9.77 28.75
N GLU A 383 -3.17 -8.94 28.90
CA GLU A 383 -2.28 -8.59 27.79
C GLU A 383 -1.48 -9.82 27.31
N GLU A 384 -0.96 -10.63 28.24
CA GLU A 384 -0.27 -11.87 27.89
C GLU A 384 -1.20 -12.91 27.25
N LYS A 385 -2.47 -12.99 27.70
CA LYS A 385 -3.49 -13.84 27.08
C LYS A 385 -3.76 -13.41 25.63
N SER A 386 -3.97 -12.11 25.40
CA SER A 386 -4.14 -11.56 24.05
C SER A 386 -2.95 -11.84 23.14
N LEU A 387 -1.72 -11.66 23.64
CA LEU A 387 -0.51 -12.01 22.89
C LEU A 387 -0.40 -13.52 22.61
N ARG A 388 -0.86 -14.35 23.55
CA ARG A 388 -0.94 -15.80 23.37
C ARG A 388 -1.92 -16.17 22.26
N ASP A 389 -3.11 -15.57 22.24
CA ASP A 389 -4.12 -15.79 21.19
C ASP A 389 -3.59 -15.41 19.81
N ILE A 390 -2.86 -14.29 19.72
CA ILE A 390 -2.19 -13.88 18.48
C ILE A 390 -1.12 -14.89 18.05
N ALA A 391 -0.34 -15.43 18.99
CA ALA A 391 0.66 -16.46 18.69
C ALA A 391 0.00 -17.77 18.21
N VAL A 392 -1.10 -18.21 18.84
CA VAL A 392 -1.90 -19.36 18.40
C VAL A 392 -2.45 -19.12 17.01
N ALA A 393 -3.06 -17.96 16.76
CA ALA A 393 -3.58 -17.60 15.44
C ALA A 393 -2.47 -17.59 14.37
N SER A 394 -1.27 -17.09 14.69
CA SER A 394 -0.12 -17.08 13.78
C SER A 394 0.36 -18.49 13.43
N ILE A 395 0.32 -19.41 14.40
CA ILE A 395 0.64 -20.83 14.17
C ILE A 395 -0.45 -21.48 13.32
N ARG A 396 -1.73 -21.19 13.57
CA ARG A 396 -2.84 -21.66 12.73
C ARG A 396 -2.70 -21.22 11.28
N GLU A 397 -2.27 -19.97 11.01
CA GLU A 397 -1.97 -19.53 9.64
C GLU A 397 -0.92 -20.44 8.96
N CYS A 398 0.09 -20.92 9.68
CA CYS A 398 1.10 -21.84 9.14
C CYS A 398 0.53 -23.24 8.82
N LEU A 399 -0.67 -23.56 9.29
CA LEU A 399 -1.28 -24.90 9.24
C LEU A 399 -2.57 -24.93 8.40
N LYS A 400 -2.95 -23.80 7.80
CA LYS A 400 -4.08 -23.73 6.87
C LYS A 400 -3.84 -24.58 5.62
N PRO A 401 -4.92 -24.98 4.91
CA PRO A 401 -4.81 -25.53 3.56
C PRO A 401 -3.95 -24.64 2.67
N ASN A 402 -3.14 -25.25 1.81
CA ASN A 402 -2.24 -24.57 0.86
C ASN A 402 -1.15 -23.68 1.49
N SER A 403 -0.95 -23.75 2.81
CA SER A 403 0.17 -23.10 3.48
C SER A 403 1.52 -23.61 2.98
N ASN A 404 2.56 -22.78 3.12
CA ASN A 404 3.91 -23.18 2.72
C ASN A 404 4.37 -24.42 3.53
N PRO A 405 4.71 -25.54 2.88
CA PRO A 405 5.05 -26.78 3.58
C PRO A 405 6.22 -26.65 4.57
N GLN A 406 7.15 -25.72 4.33
CA GLN A 406 8.28 -25.50 5.23
C GLN A 406 7.83 -24.81 6.53
N PHE A 407 6.86 -23.89 6.46
CA PHE A 407 6.30 -23.21 7.62
C PHE A 407 5.50 -24.20 8.47
N ALA A 408 4.63 -24.99 7.82
CA ALA A 408 3.85 -26.03 8.48
C ALA A 408 4.74 -27.06 9.20
N ARG A 409 5.78 -27.57 8.52
CA ARG A 409 6.76 -28.50 9.12
C ARG A 409 7.50 -27.90 10.30
N THR A 410 7.90 -26.63 10.20
CA THR A 410 8.59 -25.91 11.29
C THR A 410 7.67 -25.76 12.50
N ALA A 411 6.41 -25.37 12.28
CA ALA A 411 5.40 -25.26 13.33
C ALA A 411 5.16 -26.61 14.02
N ILE A 412 4.85 -27.67 13.26
CA ILE A 412 4.54 -29.00 13.82
C ILE A 412 5.74 -29.60 14.55
N ARG A 413 6.97 -29.49 14.00
CA ARG A 413 8.16 -29.98 14.69
C ARG A 413 8.38 -29.26 16.03
N ALA A 414 8.15 -27.95 16.07
CA ALA A 414 8.28 -27.18 17.30
C ALA A 414 7.17 -27.51 18.32
N LEU A 415 5.92 -27.68 17.87
CA LEU A 415 4.78 -28.06 18.72
C LEU A 415 5.02 -29.44 19.35
N LEU A 416 5.42 -30.44 18.55
CA LEU A 416 5.75 -31.78 19.05
C LEU A 416 6.91 -31.75 20.06
N LYS A 417 7.94 -30.93 19.81
CA LYS A 417 9.08 -30.78 20.74
C LYS A 417 8.65 -30.23 22.10
N TYR A 418 7.64 -29.37 22.15
CA TYR A 418 7.18 -28.70 23.37
C TYR A 418 5.78 -29.15 23.82
N ARG A 419 5.31 -30.30 23.31
CA ARG A 419 3.95 -30.82 23.50
C ARG A 419 3.49 -30.80 24.96
N ALA A 420 4.31 -31.31 25.88
CA ALA A 420 3.99 -31.37 27.30
C ALA A 420 3.91 -30.00 28.01
N ARG A 421 4.33 -28.90 27.36
CA ARG A 421 4.39 -27.55 27.96
C ARG A 421 3.47 -26.54 27.26
N ILE A 422 2.72 -26.97 26.24
CA ILE A 422 1.82 -26.12 25.46
C ILE A 422 0.45 -26.78 25.49
N PRO A 423 -0.52 -26.26 26.26
CA PRO A 423 -1.86 -26.83 26.36
C PRO A 423 -2.54 -27.07 25.02
N GLU A 424 -2.42 -26.12 24.08
CA GLU A 424 -3.06 -26.15 22.77
C GLU A 424 -2.29 -26.97 21.72
N SER A 425 -1.20 -27.66 22.12
CA SER A 425 -0.29 -28.32 21.17
C SER A 425 -0.98 -29.41 20.37
N ASP A 426 -1.77 -30.25 21.03
CA ASP A 426 -2.41 -31.41 20.40
C ASP A 426 -3.46 -30.98 19.39
N ASP A 427 -4.29 -30.00 19.75
CA ASP A 427 -5.29 -29.40 18.86
C ASP A 427 -4.63 -28.76 17.62
N LEU A 428 -3.53 -28.03 17.80
CA LEU A 428 -2.81 -27.41 16.69
C LEU A 428 -2.14 -28.45 15.79
N VAL A 429 -1.54 -29.49 16.36
CA VAL A 429 -0.94 -30.58 15.57
C VAL A 429 -2.02 -31.32 14.78
N GLN A 430 -3.15 -31.64 15.41
CA GLN A 430 -4.27 -32.31 14.76
C GLN A 430 -4.83 -31.47 13.60
N TYR A 431 -5.08 -30.18 13.85
CA TYR A 431 -5.49 -29.24 12.81
C TYR A 431 -4.54 -29.26 11.60
N GLY A 432 -3.22 -29.23 11.84
CA GLY A 432 -2.23 -29.29 10.76
C GLY A 432 -2.18 -30.64 10.02
N LEU A 433 -2.39 -31.77 10.70
CA LEU A 433 -2.41 -33.10 10.06
C LEU A 433 -3.64 -33.30 9.17
N GLU A 434 -4.77 -32.69 9.54
CA GLU A 434 -5.99 -32.69 8.74
C GLU A 434 -5.83 -31.87 7.46
N HIS A 435 -5.24 -30.69 7.57
CA HIS A 435 -5.26 -29.66 6.51
C HIS A 435 -3.99 -29.57 5.66
N VAL A 436 -2.85 -30.14 6.10
CA VAL A 436 -1.56 -30.06 5.37
C VAL A 436 -1.06 -31.46 4.97
N PRO A 437 -1.35 -31.93 3.73
CA PRO A 437 -0.95 -33.25 3.25
C PRO A 437 0.56 -33.50 3.34
N ALA A 438 1.37 -32.47 3.09
CA ALA A 438 2.84 -32.54 3.10
C ALA A 438 3.47 -32.77 4.49
N VAL A 439 2.66 -32.73 5.57
CA VAL A 439 3.08 -33.04 6.95
C VAL A 439 2.60 -34.41 7.40
N ARG A 440 1.66 -35.05 6.69
CA ARG A 440 1.42 -36.48 6.86
C ARG A 440 2.74 -37.20 6.53
N ARG A 441 3.22 -38.04 7.44
CA ARG A 441 4.35 -38.93 7.13
C ARG A 441 4.00 -39.62 5.80
N PRO A 442 4.93 -39.75 4.83
CA PRO A 442 4.70 -40.71 3.76
C PRO A 442 4.34 -42.01 4.46
N ALA A 443 3.21 -42.61 4.11
CA ALA A 443 2.90 -43.96 4.57
C ALA A 443 4.18 -44.76 4.40
N LYS A 444 4.65 -45.43 5.46
CA LYS A 444 5.74 -46.41 5.33
C LYS A 444 5.41 -47.16 4.05
N LYS A 445 6.27 -47.10 3.02
CA LYS A 445 6.08 -47.87 1.79
C LYS A 445 5.61 -49.23 2.26
N ALA A 446 4.36 -49.59 1.97
CA ALA A 446 3.90 -50.93 2.25
C ALA A 446 4.96 -51.81 1.61
N GLN A 447 5.56 -52.72 2.39
CA GLN A 447 6.51 -53.66 1.81
C GLN A 447 5.80 -54.26 0.59
N PRO A 448 6.43 -54.25 -0.59
CA PRO A 448 5.79 -54.79 -1.77
C PRO A 448 5.37 -56.22 -1.44
N VAL A 449 4.07 -56.47 -1.44
CA VAL A 449 3.56 -57.83 -1.35
C VAL A 449 4.00 -58.49 -2.65
N LEU A 450 4.97 -59.39 -2.54
CA LEU A 450 5.37 -60.22 -3.66
C LEU A 450 4.23 -61.23 -3.89
N VAL A 451 3.34 -60.93 -4.83
CA VAL A 451 2.34 -61.90 -5.28
C VAL A 451 3.05 -62.85 -6.24
N ILE A 452 3.43 -64.03 -5.72
CA ILE A 452 3.94 -65.11 -6.55
C ILE A 452 2.73 -65.74 -7.26
N GLN A 453 2.59 -65.47 -8.56
CA GLN A 453 1.72 -66.26 -9.43
C GLN A 453 2.47 -67.52 -9.84
N ASP A 454 2.25 -68.61 -9.10
CA ASP A 454 2.72 -69.94 -9.45
C ASP A 454 1.48 -70.84 -9.55
N ASP A 455 1.37 -71.56 -10.67
CA ASP A 455 0.23 -72.41 -11.01
C ASP A 455 -0.05 -73.48 -9.95
N ARG A 456 0.94 -73.82 -9.11
CA ARG A 456 0.79 -74.76 -7.99
C ARG A 456 -0.11 -74.24 -6.87
N PHE A 457 -0.33 -72.93 -6.76
CA PHE A 457 -1.17 -72.34 -5.69
C PHE A 457 -2.63 -72.08 -6.12
N LYS A 458 -3.00 -72.32 -7.40
CA LYS A 458 -4.37 -72.13 -7.90
C LYS A 458 -5.42 -72.97 -7.15
N LEU A 459 -5.04 -74.14 -6.62
CA LEU A 459 -5.94 -75.03 -5.89
C LEU A 459 -6.35 -74.51 -4.51
N HIS A 460 -5.58 -73.59 -3.91
CA HIS A 460 -5.89 -73.03 -2.58
C HIS A 460 -6.94 -71.91 -2.61
N LEU A 461 -7.21 -71.32 -3.77
CA LEU A 461 -8.16 -70.21 -3.94
C LEU A 461 -9.54 -70.65 -4.46
N ALA A 462 -9.71 -71.93 -4.81
CA ALA A 462 -10.94 -72.44 -5.45
C ALA A 462 -12.13 -72.65 -4.49
N ARG A 463 -12.03 -72.24 -3.21
CA ARG A 463 -13.13 -72.36 -2.24
C ARG A 463 -13.59 -71.04 -1.63
N VAL A 464 -13.16 -69.92 -2.20
CA VAL A 464 -13.69 -68.61 -1.84
C VAL A 464 -14.08 -67.91 -3.14
N SER A 465 -15.35 -68.05 -3.50
CA SER A 465 -15.99 -67.23 -4.53
C SER A 465 -17.40 -66.93 -4.09
#